data_AF-A0A2S8V292-F1
#
_entry.id   AF-A0A2S8V292-F1
#
_cell.length_a   1.000
_cell.length_b   1.000
_cell.length_c   1.000
_cell.angle_alpha   90.00
_cell.angle_beta   90.00
_cell.angle_gamma   90.00
#
_symmetry.space_group_name_H-M   'P 1'
#
loop_
_entity.id
_entity.type
_entity.pdbx_description
1 polymer ?
#
loop_
_entity_poly.entity_id
_entity_poly.type
_entity_poly.pdbx_seq_one_letter_code
_entity_poly.pdbx_strand_id
1 'polypeptide(L)'
;MWLQLGMLTTALGVGGLAWFALRPLLRDKQVAAASLPWWWRAAWPWVSAVAPWVGPLCSWRLRIRLTRAIEQAALPAGVSYAHMAALSASAAGGAGGLAAAVAALADPAPSVWASWMIVAALAGGVAPALWLRTLGEKRRRSIERDLPFVFDMMTLCVEAGLSVQGALQLAAQSGPRGALRDGLADALAEMRAGVSRTAAIKALADRCNSPLARNWAAALAQAESLGISLGPVLRAQAAQCRSDRHVRAEQLAMQAPVKMLLPLIGCIFPCTFIVLAFPIAVQLLQSVQ
;
A
#
# COMPACT_ATOMS: atom_id res chain seq x y z
N MET A 1 16.69 -28.51 -26.66
CA MET A 1 15.41 -27.86 -27.03
C MET A 1 14.16 -28.67 -26.67
N TRP A 2 13.91 -29.86 -27.22
CA TRP A 2 12.67 -30.64 -26.96
C TRP A 2 12.48 -31.10 -25.51
N LEU A 3 13.56 -31.47 -24.81
CA LEU A 3 13.50 -31.87 -23.39
C LEU A 3 13.13 -30.72 -22.45
N GLN A 4 13.55 -29.49 -22.74
CA GLN A 4 13.24 -28.30 -21.92
C GLN A 4 11.77 -27.89 -22.08
N LEU A 5 11.22 -27.99 -23.30
CA LEU A 5 9.78 -27.77 -23.55
C LEU A 5 8.92 -28.82 -22.82
N GLY A 6 9.38 -30.07 -22.72
CA GLY A 6 8.73 -31.12 -21.93
C GLY A 6 8.71 -30.83 -20.43
N MET A 7 9.79 -30.29 -19.86
CA MET A 7 9.84 -29.92 -18.44
C MET A 7 8.94 -28.72 -18.09
N LEU A 8 8.80 -27.76 -19.01
CA LEU A 8 7.92 -26.60 -18.79
C LEU A 8 6.44 -26.98 -18.85
N THR A 9 6.07 -27.88 -19.76
CA THR A 9 4.68 -28.36 -19.87
C THR A 9 4.28 -29.24 -18.69
N THR A 10 5.17 -30.09 -18.18
CA THR A 10 4.90 -30.88 -16.96
C THR A 10 4.84 -30.00 -15.71
N ALA A 11 5.70 -28.98 -15.59
CA ALA A 11 5.63 -28.02 -14.47
C ALA A 11 4.31 -27.24 -14.45
N LEU A 12 3.84 -26.76 -15.61
CA LEU A 12 2.54 -26.10 -15.73
C LEU A 12 1.37 -27.06 -15.45
N GLY A 13 1.47 -28.31 -15.92
CA GLY A 13 0.46 -29.36 -15.68
C GLY A 13 0.31 -29.74 -14.21
N VAL A 14 1.44 -29.94 -13.49
CA VAL A 14 1.44 -30.24 -12.05
C VAL A 14 0.91 -29.04 -11.25
N GLY A 15 1.26 -27.82 -11.64
CA GLY A 15 0.70 -26.59 -11.05
C GLY A 15 -0.81 -26.45 -11.26
N GLY A 16 -1.33 -26.80 -12.44
CA GLY A 16 -2.76 -26.80 -12.74
C GLY A 16 -3.52 -27.89 -11.97
N LEU A 17 -2.95 -29.08 -11.81
CA LEU A 17 -3.56 -30.18 -11.07
C LEU A 17 -3.61 -29.90 -9.57
N ALA A 18 -2.53 -29.39 -8.98
CA ALA A 18 -2.53 -28.99 -7.56
C ALA A 18 -3.45 -27.78 -7.31
N TRP A 19 -3.61 -26.86 -8.28
CA TRP A 19 -4.63 -25.81 -8.24
C TRP A 19 -6.05 -26.41 -8.16
N PHE A 20 -6.37 -27.35 -9.03
CA PHE A 20 -7.70 -27.95 -9.12
C PHE A 20 -8.02 -28.83 -7.90
N ALA A 21 -7.04 -29.56 -7.40
CA ALA A 21 -7.17 -30.44 -6.23
C ALA A 21 -7.35 -29.66 -4.91
N LEU A 22 -6.72 -28.49 -4.75
CA LEU A 22 -6.88 -27.66 -3.54
C LEU A 22 -8.14 -26.79 -3.54
N ARG A 23 -8.68 -26.46 -4.72
CA ARG A 23 -9.85 -25.60 -4.87
C ARG A 23 -11.08 -26.04 -4.05
N PRO A 24 -11.49 -27.33 -4.01
CA PRO A 24 -12.65 -27.75 -3.23
C PRO A 24 -12.40 -27.78 -1.71
N LEU A 25 -11.16 -28.03 -1.27
CA LEU A 25 -10.83 -28.22 0.15
C LEU A 25 -10.81 -26.90 0.96
N LEU A 26 -10.74 -25.75 0.29
CA LEU A 26 -10.55 -24.43 0.91
C LEU A 26 -11.72 -23.48 0.69
N ARG A 27 -12.90 -24.02 0.36
CA ARG A 27 -14.12 -23.28 0.00
C ARG A 27 -14.64 -22.39 1.14
N ASP A 28 -14.54 -22.83 2.39
CA ASP A 28 -14.93 -22.03 3.57
C ASP A 28 -14.02 -20.80 3.78
N LYS A 29 -12.73 -20.94 3.49
CA LYS A 29 -11.75 -19.83 3.64
C LYS A 29 -11.80 -18.83 2.48
N GLN A 30 -12.55 -19.10 1.41
CA GLN A 30 -12.69 -18.20 0.25
C GLN A 30 -13.67 -17.05 0.50
N VAL A 31 -14.60 -17.17 1.46
CA VAL A 31 -15.56 -16.11 1.80
C VAL A 31 -14.84 -14.85 2.28
N ALA A 32 -13.76 -15.02 3.05
CA ALA A 32 -12.89 -13.92 3.47
C ALA A 32 -12.14 -13.26 2.30
N ALA A 33 -11.92 -13.95 1.18
CA ALA A 33 -11.19 -13.43 0.02
C ALA A 33 -12.10 -12.82 -1.06
N ALA A 34 -13.42 -12.77 -0.86
CA ALA A 34 -14.37 -12.31 -1.87
C ALA A 34 -14.24 -10.81 -2.21
N SER A 35 -13.75 -9.99 -1.27
CA SER A 35 -13.51 -8.56 -1.45
C SER A 35 -12.14 -8.22 -2.07
N LEU A 36 -11.28 -9.22 -2.30
CA LEU A 36 -9.95 -9.05 -2.87
C LEU A 36 -9.99 -9.08 -4.42
N PRO A 37 -8.98 -8.49 -5.09
CA PRO A 37 -8.89 -8.51 -6.54
C PRO A 37 -8.93 -9.93 -7.11
N TRP A 38 -9.41 -10.05 -8.35
CA TRP A 38 -9.57 -11.35 -9.03
C TRP A 38 -8.29 -12.19 -9.06
N TRP A 39 -7.11 -11.56 -9.24
CA TRP A 39 -5.83 -12.25 -9.27
C TRP A 39 -5.42 -12.83 -7.91
N TRP A 40 -5.84 -12.20 -6.80
CA TRP A 40 -5.62 -12.72 -5.45
C TRP A 40 -6.52 -13.92 -5.16
N ARG A 41 -7.78 -13.85 -5.60
CA ARG A 41 -8.72 -14.98 -5.53
C ARG A 41 -8.20 -16.17 -6.32
N ALA A 42 -7.58 -15.92 -7.47
CA ALA A 42 -6.90 -16.88 -8.31
C ALA A 42 -5.51 -17.30 -7.81
N ALA A 43 -5.04 -16.85 -6.64
CA ALA A 43 -3.84 -17.36 -5.98
C ALA A 43 -4.15 -18.03 -4.63
N TRP A 44 -5.34 -17.78 -4.07
CA TRP A 44 -5.73 -18.17 -2.71
C TRP A 44 -5.57 -19.66 -2.34
N PRO A 45 -5.97 -20.64 -3.19
CA PRO A 45 -5.79 -22.06 -2.90
C PRO A 45 -4.32 -22.42 -2.63
N TRP A 46 -3.42 -21.96 -3.50
CA TRP A 46 -1.98 -22.19 -3.34
C TRP A 46 -1.40 -21.45 -2.14
N VAL A 47 -1.77 -20.18 -1.96
CA VAL A 47 -1.28 -19.36 -0.84
C VAL A 47 -1.66 -19.99 0.50
N SER A 48 -2.89 -20.49 0.63
CA SER A 48 -3.36 -21.15 1.85
C SER A 48 -2.74 -22.53 2.08
N ALA A 49 -2.33 -23.24 1.02
CA ALA A 49 -1.53 -24.47 1.10
C ALA A 49 -0.14 -24.23 1.69
N VAL A 50 0.50 -23.15 1.23
CA VAL A 50 1.89 -22.80 1.53
C VAL A 50 2.00 -22.04 2.87
N ALA A 51 0.94 -21.36 3.29
CA ALA A 51 0.86 -20.62 4.56
C ALA A 51 1.35 -21.39 5.81
N PRO A 52 0.92 -22.64 6.07
CA PRO A 52 1.40 -23.39 7.23
C PRO A 52 2.90 -23.71 7.19
N TRP A 53 3.49 -23.82 5.99
CA TRP A 53 4.90 -24.14 5.80
C TRP A 53 5.79 -22.90 5.94
N VAL A 54 5.33 -21.75 5.45
CA VAL A 54 6.09 -20.48 5.46
C VAL A 54 5.91 -19.70 6.77
N GLY A 55 4.78 -19.88 7.46
CA GLY A 55 4.50 -19.29 8.77
C GLY A 55 5.63 -19.43 9.80
N PRO A 56 6.15 -20.65 10.07
CA PRO A 56 7.22 -20.86 11.06
C PRO A 56 8.56 -20.23 10.66
N LEU A 57 8.86 -20.17 9.35
CA LEU A 57 10.11 -19.57 8.82
C LEU A 57 10.16 -18.04 8.94
N CYS A 58 9.02 -17.39 9.16
CA CYS A 58 8.96 -15.93 9.27
C CYS A 58 9.53 -15.44 10.61
N SER A 59 10.55 -14.57 10.54
CA SER A 59 11.08 -13.85 11.70
C SER A 59 9.99 -13.09 12.46
N TRP A 60 10.07 -13.06 13.80
CA TRP A 60 9.16 -12.33 14.68
C TRP A 60 8.93 -10.87 14.26
N ARG A 61 9.99 -10.18 13.81
CA ARG A 61 9.91 -8.79 13.34
C ARG A 61 9.03 -8.65 12.09
N LEU A 62 9.13 -9.60 11.16
CA LEU A 62 8.33 -9.61 9.94
C LEU A 62 6.86 -9.91 10.24
N ARG A 63 6.59 -10.82 11.19
CA ARG A 63 5.22 -11.13 11.65
C ARG A 63 4.52 -9.87 12.16
N ILE A 64 5.14 -9.14 13.10
CA ILE A 64 4.57 -7.88 13.63
C ILE A 64 4.32 -6.86 12.51
N ARG A 65 5.29 -6.69 11.61
CA ARG A 65 5.16 -5.72 10.50
C ARG A 65 4.01 -6.06 9.57
N LEU A 66 3.89 -7.32 9.17
CA LEU A 66 2.82 -7.79 8.29
C LEU A 66 1.45 -7.70 8.96
N THR A 67 1.32 -8.13 10.22
CA THR A 67 0.05 -8.00 10.95
C THR A 67 -0.41 -6.55 11.03
N ARG A 68 0.48 -5.63 11.41
CA ARG A 68 0.16 -4.19 11.44
C ARG A 68 -0.21 -3.64 10.06
N ALA A 69 0.48 -4.07 9.00
CA ALA A 69 0.18 -3.61 7.65
C ALA A 69 -1.17 -4.14 7.14
N ILE A 70 -1.55 -5.37 7.50
CA ILE A 70 -2.85 -5.98 7.18
C ILE A 70 -3.99 -5.23 7.88
N GLU A 71 -3.82 -4.93 9.17
CA GLU A 71 -4.78 -4.13 9.96
C GLU A 71 -4.96 -2.74 9.36
N GLN A 72 -3.87 -2.07 8.99
CA GLN A 72 -3.91 -0.74 8.35
C GLN A 72 -4.64 -0.76 7.01
N ALA A 73 -4.45 -1.82 6.22
CA ALA A 73 -5.14 -2.02 4.95
C ALA A 73 -6.63 -2.38 5.10
N ALA A 74 -7.14 -2.65 6.30
CA ALA A 74 -8.47 -3.25 6.58
C ALA A 74 -8.76 -4.45 5.69
N LEU A 75 -7.80 -5.36 5.62
CA LEU A 75 -8.06 -6.64 5.02
C LEU A 75 -9.03 -7.45 5.89
N PRO A 76 -9.90 -8.26 5.28
CA PRO A 76 -10.89 -9.05 5.98
C PRO A 76 -10.26 -10.01 7.00
N ALA A 77 -10.98 -10.29 8.09
CA ALA A 77 -10.49 -11.00 9.28
C ALA A 77 -9.97 -12.44 9.04
N GLY A 78 -10.06 -12.98 7.83
CA GLY A 78 -9.47 -14.26 7.45
C GLY A 78 -8.02 -14.19 6.94
N VAL A 79 -7.48 -13.00 6.66
CA VAL A 79 -6.14 -12.84 6.08
C VAL A 79 -5.08 -12.66 7.18
N SER A 80 -4.46 -13.77 7.59
CA SER A 80 -3.33 -13.76 8.54
C SER A 80 -1.98 -13.44 7.87
N TYR A 81 -0.97 -13.04 8.67
CA TYR A 81 0.41 -12.79 8.22
C TYR A 81 1.01 -13.94 7.41
N ALA A 82 0.65 -15.18 7.73
CA ALA A 82 1.13 -16.38 7.05
C ALA A 82 0.70 -16.43 5.57
N HIS A 83 -0.48 -15.91 5.24
CA HIS A 83 -0.97 -15.84 3.85
C HIS A 83 -0.19 -14.78 3.05
N MET A 84 0.15 -13.65 3.67
CA MET A 84 0.98 -12.63 3.03
C MET A 84 2.40 -13.14 2.77
N ALA A 85 2.99 -13.82 3.76
CA ALA A 85 4.31 -14.42 3.61
C ALA A 85 4.32 -15.53 2.54
N ALA A 86 3.30 -16.39 2.53
CA ALA A 86 3.13 -17.41 1.51
C ALA A 86 2.93 -16.82 0.11
N LEU A 87 2.21 -15.70 -0.02
CA LEU A 87 2.11 -15.01 -1.30
C LEU A 87 3.47 -14.46 -1.74
N SER A 88 4.25 -13.82 -0.86
CA SER A 88 5.61 -13.38 -1.22
C SER A 88 6.53 -14.54 -1.62
N ALA A 89 6.48 -15.67 -0.90
CA ALA A 89 7.31 -16.84 -1.20
C ALA A 89 6.91 -17.50 -2.53
N SER A 90 5.60 -17.64 -2.78
CA SER A 90 5.09 -18.19 -4.04
C SER A 90 5.34 -17.26 -5.22
N ALA A 91 5.19 -15.95 -5.05
CA ALA A 91 5.54 -14.96 -6.08
C ALA A 91 7.04 -14.95 -6.38
N ALA A 92 7.89 -15.06 -5.36
CA ALA A 92 9.34 -15.19 -5.54
C ALA A 92 9.73 -16.49 -6.28
N GLY A 93 9.16 -17.62 -5.85
CA GLY A 93 9.39 -18.92 -6.50
C GLY A 93 8.89 -18.95 -7.94
N GLY A 94 7.70 -18.41 -8.21
CA GLY A 94 7.13 -18.31 -9.56
C GLY A 94 7.94 -17.41 -10.47
N ALA A 95 8.36 -16.22 -10.01
CA ALA A 95 9.18 -15.31 -10.79
C ALA A 95 10.59 -15.86 -11.05
N GLY A 96 11.20 -16.50 -10.05
CA GLY A 96 12.50 -17.18 -10.20
C GLY A 96 12.42 -18.37 -11.16
N GLY A 97 11.36 -19.18 -11.07
CA GLY A 97 11.11 -20.30 -11.98
C GLY A 97 10.86 -19.86 -13.43
N LEU A 98 10.11 -18.77 -13.63
CA LEU A 98 9.90 -18.18 -14.95
C LEU A 98 11.21 -17.64 -15.53
N ALA A 99 12.02 -16.95 -14.73
CA ALA A 99 13.33 -16.46 -15.17
C ALA A 99 14.27 -17.61 -15.56
N ALA A 100 14.26 -18.72 -14.81
CA ALA A 100 15.00 -19.93 -15.15
C ALA A 100 14.52 -20.54 -16.47
N ALA A 101 13.21 -20.62 -16.67
CA ALA A 101 12.59 -21.13 -17.90
C ALA A 101 12.99 -20.30 -19.14
N VAL A 102 12.93 -18.97 -19.02
CA VAL A 102 13.31 -18.05 -20.10
C VAL A 102 14.81 -18.14 -20.38
N ALA A 103 15.64 -18.21 -19.34
CA ALA A 103 17.08 -18.38 -19.49
C ALA A 103 17.44 -19.71 -20.19
N ALA A 104 16.73 -20.79 -19.89
CA ALA A 104 16.92 -22.08 -20.53
C ALA A 104 16.59 -22.10 -22.03
N LEU A 105 15.77 -21.14 -22.51
CA LEU A 105 15.39 -21.01 -23.92
C LEU A 105 16.33 -20.09 -24.73
N ALA A 106 17.10 -19.22 -24.05
CA ALA A 106 17.89 -18.17 -24.67
C ALA A 106 19.40 -18.48 -24.79
N ASP A 107 19.86 -19.62 -24.26
CA ASP A 107 21.29 -20.02 -24.16
C ASP A 107 22.29 -18.90 -23.75
N PRO A 108 22.02 -18.09 -22.70
CA PRO A 108 22.99 -17.12 -22.20
C PRO A 108 24.07 -17.78 -21.32
N ALA A 109 25.21 -17.11 -21.13
CA ALA A 109 26.35 -17.60 -20.34
C ALA A 109 25.98 -17.99 -18.88
N PRO A 110 26.67 -18.98 -18.28
CA PRO A 110 26.33 -19.53 -16.96
C PRO A 110 26.44 -18.57 -15.75
N SER A 111 27.03 -17.39 -15.91
CA SER A 111 27.07 -16.39 -14.83
C SER A 111 25.85 -15.45 -14.85
N VAL A 112 25.18 -15.35 -16.00
CA VAL A 112 24.12 -14.37 -16.23
C VAL A 112 22.76 -14.90 -15.75
N TRP A 113 22.46 -16.20 -15.90
CA TRP A 113 21.16 -16.75 -15.46
C TRP A 113 20.96 -16.68 -13.94
N ALA A 114 22.01 -16.94 -13.15
CA ALA A 114 21.93 -16.93 -11.69
C ALA A 114 21.56 -15.53 -11.15
N SER A 115 22.12 -14.47 -11.74
CA SER A 115 21.81 -13.10 -11.33
C SER A 115 20.37 -12.70 -11.69
N TRP A 116 19.91 -13.02 -12.91
CA TRP A 116 18.53 -12.74 -13.32
C TRP A 116 17.49 -13.51 -12.50
N MET A 117 17.76 -14.77 -12.15
CA MET A 117 16.88 -15.55 -11.28
C MET A 117 16.75 -14.94 -9.88
N ILE A 118 17.87 -14.53 -9.28
CA ILE A 118 17.86 -13.90 -7.96
C ILE A 118 17.11 -12.58 -8.01
N VAL A 119 17.37 -11.75 -9.02
CA VAL A 119 16.68 -10.45 -9.20
C VAL A 119 15.17 -10.66 -9.42
N ALA A 120 14.77 -11.60 -10.27
CA ALA A 120 13.37 -11.90 -10.53
C ALA A 120 12.66 -12.44 -9.27
N ALA A 121 13.30 -13.34 -8.52
CA ALA A 121 12.76 -13.88 -7.27
C ALA A 121 12.60 -12.79 -6.20
N LEU A 122 13.60 -11.91 -6.06
CA LEU A 122 13.52 -10.77 -5.14
C LEU A 122 12.41 -9.79 -5.55
N ALA A 123 12.33 -9.44 -6.84
CA ALA A 123 11.28 -8.56 -7.35
C ALA A 123 9.88 -9.14 -7.12
N GLY A 124 9.70 -10.44 -7.41
CA GLY A 124 8.45 -11.17 -7.18
C GLY A 124 8.07 -11.22 -5.70
N GLY A 125 9.04 -11.46 -4.80
CA GLY A 125 8.79 -11.53 -3.36
C GLY A 125 8.43 -10.18 -2.73
N VAL A 126 8.98 -9.08 -3.22
CA VAL A 126 8.73 -7.73 -2.70
C VAL A 126 7.40 -7.15 -3.21
N ALA A 127 6.92 -7.59 -4.39
CA ALA A 127 5.71 -7.05 -5.01
C ALA A 127 4.44 -7.14 -4.12
N PRO A 128 4.12 -8.27 -3.44
CA PRO A 128 2.99 -8.33 -2.52
C PRO A 128 3.09 -7.37 -1.33
N ALA A 129 4.29 -7.19 -0.77
CA ALA A 129 4.52 -6.27 0.34
C ALA A 129 4.34 -4.81 -0.10
N LEU A 130 4.82 -4.46 -1.31
CA LEU A 130 4.56 -3.16 -1.91
C LEU A 130 3.08 -2.93 -2.15
N TRP A 131 2.38 -3.92 -2.71
CA TRP A 131 0.95 -3.83 -2.95
C TRP A 131 0.16 -3.58 -1.65
N LEU A 132 0.45 -4.33 -0.58
CA LEU A 132 -0.16 -4.12 0.73
C LEU A 132 0.10 -2.71 1.27
N ARG A 133 1.34 -2.22 1.13
CA ARG A 133 1.70 -0.84 1.51
C ARG A 133 0.91 0.19 0.70
N THR A 134 0.70 -0.03 -0.60
CA THR A 134 -0.09 0.90 -1.42
C THR A 134 -1.57 0.91 -1.02
N LEU A 135 -2.14 -0.21 -0.59
CA LEU A 135 -3.52 -0.27 -0.09
C LEU A 135 -3.66 0.53 1.21
N GLY A 136 -2.78 0.30 2.18
CA GLY A 136 -2.77 1.06 3.44
C GLY A 136 -2.61 2.56 3.20
N GLU A 137 -1.70 2.95 2.30
CA GLU A 137 -1.46 4.35 1.95
C GLU A 137 -2.67 4.99 1.24
N LYS A 138 -3.33 4.28 0.31
CA LYS A 138 -4.56 4.75 -0.34
C LYS A 138 -5.68 4.99 0.68
N ARG A 139 -5.87 4.06 1.61
CA ARG A 139 -6.87 4.17 2.67
C ARG A 139 -6.56 5.34 3.61
N ARG A 140 -5.32 5.44 4.07
CA ARG A 140 -4.84 6.56 4.90
C ARG A 140 -5.09 7.91 4.22
N ARG A 141 -4.78 8.04 2.93
CA ARG A 141 -5.02 9.28 2.17
C ARG A 141 -6.51 9.61 2.04
N SER A 142 -7.37 8.62 1.84
CA SER A 142 -8.82 8.83 1.85
C SER A 142 -9.27 9.39 3.21
N ILE A 143 -8.77 8.82 4.30
CA ILE A 143 -9.08 9.25 5.66
C ILE A 143 -8.60 10.70 5.90
N GLU A 144 -7.34 11.01 5.57
CA GLU A 144 -6.79 12.37 5.71
C GLU A 144 -7.54 13.40 4.86
N ARG A 145 -8.06 13.00 3.69
CA ARG A 145 -8.85 13.88 2.81
C ARG A 145 -10.23 14.19 3.39
N ASP A 146 -10.87 13.21 4.03
CA ASP A 146 -12.24 13.33 4.52
C ASP A 146 -12.29 13.93 5.95
N LEU A 147 -11.17 13.93 6.67
CA LEU A 147 -11.05 14.40 8.05
C LEU A 147 -11.36 15.90 8.28
N PRO A 148 -10.91 16.84 7.42
CA PRO A 148 -11.24 18.25 7.57
C PRO A 148 -12.74 18.52 7.57
N PHE A 149 -13.50 17.81 6.74
CA PHE A 149 -14.97 17.91 6.71
C PHE A 149 -15.59 17.49 8.05
N VAL A 150 -15.08 16.41 8.64
CA VAL A 150 -15.51 15.95 9.98
C VAL A 150 -15.23 17.02 11.03
N PHE A 151 -14.06 17.67 11.00
CA PHE A 151 -13.74 18.75 11.93
C PHE A 151 -14.62 19.99 11.76
N ASP A 152 -14.89 20.40 10.52
CA ASP A 152 -15.77 21.54 10.25
C ASP A 152 -17.18 21.25 10.79
N MET A 153 -17.68 20.03 10.59
CA MET A 153 -19.00 19.64 11.06
C MET A 153 -19.06 19.52 12.59
N MET A 154 -18.03 18.93 13.22
CA MET A 154 -17.94 18.86 14.68
C MET A 154 -17.85 20.26 15.29
N THR A 155 -17.08 21.16 14.68
CA THR A 155 -16.96 22.56 15.11
C THR A 155 -18.30 23.26 15.06
N LEU A 156 -19.01 23.19 13.92
CA LEU A 156 -20.34 23.76 13.76
C LEU A 156 -21.33 23.22 14.81
N CYS A 157 -21.31 21.92 15.06
CA CYS A 157 -22.18 21.29 16.06
C CYS A 157 -21.89 21.80 17.48
N VAL A 158 -20.61 21.86 17.86
CA VAL A 158 -20.20 22.34 19.19
C VAL A 158 -20.51 23.81 19.37
N GLU A 159 -20.33 24.64 18.32
CA GLU A 159 -20.74 26.05 18.32
C GLU A 159 -22.25 26.22 18.45
N ALA A 160 -23.02 25.31 17.86
CA ALA A 160 -24.48 25.25 18.01
C ALA A 160 -24.94 24.69 19.38
N GLY A 161 -24.00 24.39 20.29
CA GLY A 161 -24.30 23.93 21.64
C GLY A 161 -24.44 22.42 21.82
N LEU A 162 -24.13 21.61 20.79
CA LEU A 162 -24.07 20.15 20.96
C LEU A 162 -22.87 19.75 21.81
N SER A 163 -23.04 18.70 22.60
CA SER A 163 -21.91 18.05 23.26
C SER A 163 -20.94 17.46 22.22
N VAL A 164 -19.66 17.36 22.56
CA VAL A 164 -18.63 16.78 21.69
C VAL A 164 -18.99 15.37 21.25
N GLN A 165 -19.64 14.59 22.14
CA GLN A 165 -20.14 13.26 21.81
C GLN A 165 -21.25 13.30 20.76
N GLY A 166 -22.20 14.24 20.89
CA GLY A 166 -23.28 14.44 19.92
C GLY A 166 -22.76 14.92 18.58
N ALA A 167 -21.80 15.86 18.59
CA ALA A 167 -21.10 16.34 17.40
C ALA A 167 -20.37 15.20 16.66
N LEU A 168 -19.69 14.32 17.40
CA LEU A 168 -19.01 13.16 16.85
C LEU A 168 -19.99 12.14 16.25
N GLN A 169 -21.13 11.90 16.90
CA GLN A 169 -22.18 11.04 16.38
C GLN A 169 -22.77 11.58 15.08
N LEU A 170 -23.04 12.89 15.01
CA LEU A 170 -23.52 13.50 13.78
C LEU A 170 -22.47 13.41 12.68
N ALA A 171 -21.19 13.67 12.99
CA ALA A 171 -20.05 13.51 12.09
C ALA A 171 -19.95 12.10 11.48
N ALA A 172 -20.14 11.05 12.28
CA ALA A 172 -20.15 9.68 11.79
C ALA A 172 -21.37 9.37 10.90
N GLN A 173 -22.52 9.99 11.16
CA GLN A 173 -23.76 9.71 10.41
C GLN A 173 -23.79 10.43 9.06
N SER A 174 -23.52 11.74 9.07
CA SER A 174 -23.64 12.64 7.91
C SER A 174 -22.31 12.83 7.15
N GLY A 175 -21.22 12.25 7.64
CA GLY A 175 -19.93 12.26 6.97
C GLY A 175 -19.94 11.54 5.61
N PRO A 176 -19.01 11.87 4.70
CA PRO A 176 -18.88 11.19 3.42
C PRO A 176 -18.66 9.68 3.62
N ARG A 177 -19.28 8.87 2.77
CA ARG A 177 -19.10 7.41 2.80
C ARG A 177 -17.64 7.07 2.50
N GLY A 178 -17.01 6.28 3.36
CA GLY A 178 -15.62 5.87 3.19
C GLY A 178 -15.01 5.33 4.48
N ALA A 179 -13.70 5.04 4.42
CA ALA A 179 -12.98 4.38 5.51
C ALA A 179 -12.97 5.18 6.83
N LEU A 180 -13.06 6.51 6.77
CA LEU A 180 -13.15 7.34 7.97
C LEU A 180 -14.50 7.18 8.68
N ARG A 181 -15.60 7.12 7.92
CA ARG A 181 -16.94 6.94 8.47
C ARG A 181 -17.07 5.63 9.24
N ASP A 182 -16.58 4.54 8.64
CA ASP A 182 -16.58 3.22 9.26
C ASP A 182 -15.73 3.23 10.53
N GLY A 183 -14.53 3.81 10.47
CA GLY A 183 -13.66 3.93 11.64
C GLY A 183 -14.23 4.79 12.77
N LEU A 184 -14.98 5.85 12.45
CA LEU A 184 -15.69 6.66 13.44
C LEU A 184 -16.87 5.89 14.05
N ALA A 185 -17.59 5.09 13.25
CA ALA A 185 -18.65 4.23 13.76
C ALA A 185 -18.10 3.17 14.74
N ASP A 186 -16.97 2.55 14.41
CA ASP A 186 -16.26 1.61 15.29
C ASP A 186 -15.83 2.31 16.59
N ALA A 187 -15.23 3.49 16.50
CA ALA A 187 -14.82 4.28 17.68
C ALA A 187 -16.02 4.65 18.56
N LEU A 188 -17.17 5.02 17.96
CA LEU A 188 -18.40 5.28 18.70
C LEU A 188 -18.96 4.01 19.35
N ALA A 189 -18.83 2.84 18.73
CA ALA A 189 -19.21 1.56 19.32
C ALA A 189 -18.32 1.21 20.52
N GLU A 190 -17.01 1.42 20.43
CA GLU A 190 -16.08 1.28 21.56
C GLU A 190 -16.43 2.21 22.72
N MET A 191 -16.80 3.46 22.42
CA MET A 191 -17.25 4.40 23.46
C MET A 191 -18.54 3.93 24.15
N ARG A 192 -19.49 3.35 23.41
CA ARG A 192 -20.71 2.74 23.99
C ARG A 192 -20.39 1.53 24.86
N ALA A 193 -19.30 0.82 24.57
CA ALA A 193 -18.79 -0.28 25.38
C ALA A 193 -17.99 0.19 26.61
N GLY A 194 -17.90 1.49 26.87
CA GLY A 194 -17.25 2.06 28.07
C GLY A 194 -15.81 2.51 27.87
N VAL A 195 -15.27 2.45 26.65
CA VAL A 195 -13.93 2.99 26.34
C VAL A 195 -13.99 4.53 26.38
N SER A 196 -12.98 5.17 26.98
CA SER A 196 -12.92 6.63 27.00
C SER A 196 -12.80 7.21 25.59
N ARG A 197 -13.39 8.38 25.35
CA ARG A 197 -13.40 9.03 24.03
C ARG A 197 -11.99 9.20 23.47
N THR A 198 -11.08 9.69 24.30
CA THR A 198 -9.66 9.87 23.97
C THR A 198 -9.00 8.53 23.59
N ALA A 199 -9.28 7.44 24.31
CA ALA A 199 -8.72 6.13 23.98
C ALA A 199 -9.29 5.56 22.67
N ALA A 200 -10.59 5.68 22.43
CA ALA A 200 -11.22 5.19 21.20
C ALA A 200 -10.74 5.96 19.95
N ILE A 201 -10.59 7.28 20.03
CA ILE A 201 -10.04 8.08 18.92
C ILE A 201 -8.54 7.79 18.72
N LYS A 202 -7.78 7.55 19.79
CA LYS A 202 -6.38 7.10 19.68
C LYS A 202 -6.28 5.74 19.00
N ALA A 203 -7.12 4.78 19.38
CA ALA A 203 -7.18 3.46 18.74
C ALA A 203 -7.53 3.58 17.25
N LEU A 204 -8.49 4.43 16.89
CA LEU A 204 -8.79 4.77 15.50
C LEU A 204 -7.55 5.32 14.76
N ALA A 205 -6.85 6.30 15.36
CA ALA A 205 -5.67 6.90 14.77
C ALA A 205 -4.52 5.90 14.54
N ASP A 206 -4.34 4.97 15.48
CA ASP A 206 -3.34 3.90 15.39
C ASP A 206 -3.70 2.87 14.31
N ARG A 207 -4.97 2.46 14.21
CA ARG A 207 -5.48 1.56 13.15
C ARG A 207 -5.33 2.17 11.76
N CYS A 208 -5.63 3.45 11.61
CA CYS A 208 -5.57 4.15 10.33
C CYS A 208 -4.16 4.65 9.96
N ASN A 209 -3.23 4.61 10.91
CA ASN A 209 -1.87 5.14 10.79
C ASN A 209 -1.81 6.60 10.27
N SER A 210 -2.82 7.40 10.55
CA SER A 210 -2.92 8.79 10.08
C SER A 210 -2.27 9.73 11.10
N PRO A 211 -1.22 10.51 10.74
CA PRO A 211 -0.66 11.55 11.60
C PRO A 211 -1.69 12.60 11.96
N LEU A 212 -2.59 12.95 11.04
CA LEU A 212 -3.65 13.93 11.29
C LEU A 212 -4.61 13.44 12.40
N ALA A 213 -5.04 12.17 12.32
CA ALA A 213 -5.87 11.56 13.35
C ALA A 213 -5.14 11.41 14.70
N ARG A 214 -3.82 11.16 14.69
CA ARG A 214 -3.02 11.12 15.92
C ARG A 214 -2.94 12.49 16.60
N ASN A 215 -2.74 13.55 15.80
CA ASN A 215 -2.74 14.93 16.30
C ASN A 215 -4.11 15.31 16.87
N TRP A 216 -5.19 14.85 16.24
CA TRP A 216 -6.55 14.99 16.78
C TRP A 216 -6.73 14.30 18.13
N ALA A 217 -6.35 13.03 18.23
CA ALA A 217 -6.43 12.27 19.48
C ALA A 217 -5.65 12.97 20.61
N ALA A 218 -4.45 13.46 20.33
CA ALA A 218 -3.61 14.19 21.29
C ALA A 218 -4.24 15.52 21.71
N ALA A 219 -4.78 16.28 20.75
CA ALA A 219 -5.41 17.57 21.03
C ALA A 219 -6.71 17.40 21.84
N LEU A 220 -7.48 16.35 21.56
CA LEU A 220 -8.67 15.98 22.33
C LEU A 220 -8.30 15.57 23.76
N ALA A 221 -7.27 14.73 23.92
CA ALA A 221 -6.76 14.33 25.23
C ALA A 221 -6.36 15.55 26.08
N GLN A 222 -5.68 16.51 25.45
CA GLN A 222 -5.23 17.73 26.11
C GLN A 222 -6.40 18.66 26.48
N ALA A 223 -7.41 18.77 25.62
CA ALA A 223 -8.59 19.59 25.92
C ALA A 223 -9.41 18.98 27.07
N GLU A 224 -9.58 17.65 27.09
CA GLU A 224 -10.25 16.94 28.18
C GLU A 224 -9.50 17.04 29.50
N SER A 225 -8.16 16.92 29.50
CA SER A 225 -7.36 17.00 30.73
C SER A 225 -7.28 18.41 31.33
N LEU A 226 -7.28 19.44 30.48
CA LEU A 226 -7.25 20.84 30.91
C LEU A 226 -8.64 21.46 31.12
N GLY A 227 -9.71 20.75 30.73
CA GLY A 227 -11.09 21.27 30.81
C GLY A 227 -11.37 22.45 29.87
N ILE A 228 -10.56 22.62 28.82
CA ILE A 228 -10.67 23.75 27.87
C ILE A 228 -11.73 23.42 26.80
N SER A 229 -12.42 24.45 26.31
CA SER A 229 -13.40 24.27 25.23
C SER A 229 -12.76 23.68 23.97
N LEU A 230 -13.40 22.66 23.40
CA LEU A 230 -12.92 21.92 22.22
C LEU A 230 -13.07 22.69 20.90
N GLY A 231 -13.96 23.69 20.86
CA GLY A 231 -14.22 24.49 19.67
C GLY A 231 -12.97 25.19 19.10
N PRO A 232 -12.22 25.98 19.90
CA PRO A 232 -10.97 26.62 19.46
C PRO A 232 -9.92 25.63 18.95
N VAL A 233 -9.79 24.47 19.61
CA VAL A 233 -8.83 23.42 19.23
C VAL A 233 -9.18 22.82 17.86
N LEU A 234 -10.46 22.52 17.63
CA LEU A 234 -10.94 21.99 16.36
C LEU A 234 -10.83 23.03 15.23
N ARG A 235 -11.12 24.31 15.48
CA ARG A 235 -10.90 25.40 14.51
C ARG A 235 -9.43 25.53 14.13
N ALA A 236 -8.53 25.51 15.11
CA ALA A 236 -7.10 25.56 14.85
C ALA A 236 -6.65 24.37 14.00
N GLN A 237 -7.15 23.16 14.26
CA GLN A 237 -6.89 21.98 13.42
C GLN A 237 -7.47 22.10 12.01
N ALA A 238 -8.68 22.63 11.85
CA ALA A 238 -9.29 22.84 10.54
C ALA A 238 -8.52 23.90 9.72
N ALA A 239 -8.06 24.98 10.36
CA ALA A 239 -7.20 25.99 9.74
C ALA A 239 -5.83 25.40 9.34
N GLN A 240 -5.23 24.58 10.20
CA GLN A 240 -3.99 23.87 9.90
C GLN A 240 -4.16 22.93 8.69
N CYS A 241 -5.26 22.17 8.63
CA CYS A 241 -5.55 21.30 7.49
C CYS A 241 -5.66 22.08 6.17
N ARG A 242 -6.28 23.26 6.20
CA ARG A 242 -6.37 24.15 5.03
C ARG A 242 -5.00 24.67 4.62
N SER A 243 -4.20 25.14 5.58
CA SER A 243 -2.83 25.60 5.34
C SER A 243 -1.95 24.49 4.74
N ASP A 244 -1.98 23.29 5.31
CA ASP A 244 -1.21 22.14 4.82
C ASP A 244 -1.60 21.78 3.37
N ARG A 245 -2.88 21.93 2.99
CA ARG A 245 -3.34 21.73 1.59
C ARG A 245 -2.74 22.77 0.65
N HIS A 246 -2.63 24.03 1.07
CA HIS A 246 -2.00 25.09 0.28
C HIS A 246 -0.49 24.85 0.12
N VAL A 247 0.22 24.56 1.22
CA VAL A 247 1.65 24.24 1.19
C VAL A 247 1.94 23.03 0.29
N ARG A 248 1.09 22.00 0.33
CA ARG A 248 1.28 20.82 -0.50
C ARG A 248 1.03 21.10 -1.99
N ALA A 249 0.10 21.99 -2.30
CA ALA A 249 -0.10 22.47 -3.66
C ALA A 249 1.10 23.29 -4.16
N GLU A 250 1.64 24.17 -3.32
CA GLU A 250 2.87 24.93 -3.61
C GLU A 250 4.07 24.01 -3.82
N GLN A 251 4.24 22.99 -2.97
CA GLN A 251 5.31 21.99 -3.14
C GLN A 251 5.20 21.24 -4.48
N LEU A 252 3.99 20.89 -4.90
CA LEU A 252 3.77 20.25 -6.20
C LEU A 252 4.04 21.21 -7.36
N ALA A 253 3.69 22.50 -7.22
CA ALA A 253 4.02 23.54 -8.18
C ALA A 253 5.54 23.75 -8.30
N MET A 254 6.26 23.77 -7.18
CA MET A 254 7.73 23.91 -7.14
C MET A 254 8.46 22.68 -7.71
N GLN A 255 7.82 21.51 -7.74
CA GLN A 255 8.36 20.31 -8.38
C GLN A 255 8.12 20.26 -9.90
N ALA A 256 7.22 21.09 -10.44
CA ALA A 256 6.92 21.10 -11.88
C ALA A 256 8.13 21.53 -12.74
N PRO A 257 8.89 22.59 -12.39
CA PRO A 257 10.09 22.97 -13.14
C PRO A 257 11.14 21.86 -13.22
N VAL A 258 11.37 21.14 -12.12
CA VAL A 258 12.35 20.05 -12.08
C VAL A 258 11.95 18.91 -13.01
N LYS A 259 10.66 18.61 -13.13
CA LYS A 259 10.16 17.58 -14.07
C LYS A 259 10.25 18.02 -15.53
N MET A 260 10.22 19.32 -15.82
CA MET A 260 10.43 19.85 -17.18
C MET A 260 11.89 19.76 -17.66
N LEU A 261 12.86 19.61 -16.75
CA LEU A 261 14.26 19.38 -17.12
C LEU A 261 14.50 18.02 -17.76
N LEU A 262 13.67 17.00 -17.47
CA LEU A 262 13.88 15.64 -17.98
C LEU A 262 13.68 15.57 -19.51
N PRO A 263 12.59 16.10 -20.10
CA PRO A 263 12.48 16.24 -21.55
C PRO A 263 13.55 17.16 -22.15
N LEU A 264 13.93 18.23 -21.44
CA LEU A 264 14.93 19.18 -21.92
C LEU A 264 16.30 18.50 -22.10
N ILE A 265 16.79 17.79 -21.08
CA ILE A 265 18.03 17.03 -21.16
C ILE A 265 17.88 15.86 -22.14
N GLY A 266 16.75 15.14 -22.12
CA GLY A 266 16.51 13.99 -22.97
C GLY A 266 16.44 14.29 -24.47
N CYS A 267 15.96 15.47 -24.87
CA CYS A 267 15.82 15.85 -26.28
C CYS A 267 16.92 16.80 -26.77
N ILE A 268 17.27 17.83 -25.98
CA ILE A 268 18.22 18.85 -26.43
C ILE A 268 19.64 18.31 -26.35
N PHE A 269 20.04 17.66 -25.25
CA PHE A 269 21.41 17.18 -25.09
C PHE A 269 21.87 16.23 -26.21
N PRO A 270 21.12 15.16 -26.58
CA PRO A 270 21.53 14.30 -27.69
C PRO A 270 21.52 15.04 -29.04
N CYS A 271 20.57 15.96 -29.26
CA CYS A 271 20.52 16.74 -30.51
C CYS A 271 21.75 17.64 -30.67
N THR A 272 22.14 18.35 -29.60
CA THR A 272 23.34 19.19 -29.59
C THR A 272 24.61 18.37 -29.74
N PHE A 273 24.67 17.18 -29.14
CA PHE A 273 25.82 16.27 -29.26
C PHE A 273 26.01 15.76 -30.70
N ILE A 274 24.91 15.41 -31.39
CA ILE A 274 24.96 14.98 -32.80
C ILE A 274 25.51 16.11 -33.69
N VAL A 275 25.04 17.35 -33.49
CA VAL A 275 25.48 18.51 -34.29
C VAL A 275 26.96 18.84 -34.06
N LEU A 276 27.43 18.79 -32.81
CA LEU A 276 28.83 19.06 -32.47
C LEU A 276 29.77 17.93 -32.89
N ALA A 277 29.35 16.66 -32.79
CA ALA A 277 30.17 15.51 -33.15
C ALA A 277 30.36 15.37 -34.67
N PHE A 278 29.41 15.84 -35.48
CA PHE A 278 29.44 15.73 -36.93
C PHE A 278 30.73 16.27 -37.59
N PRO A 279 31.15 17.54 -37.39
CA PRO A 279 32.37 18.06 -38.01
C PRO A 279 33.64 17.34 -37.53
N ILE A 280 33.69 16.96 -36.25
CA ILE A 280 34.83 16.23 -35.67
C ILE A 280 34.96 14.84 -36.31
N ALA A 281 33.83 14.15 -36.51
CA ALA A 281 33.80 12.86 -37.19
C ALA A 281 34.25 12.98 -38.66
N VAL A 282 33.81 14.04 -39.36
CA VAL A 282 34.24 14.31 -40.76
C VAL A 282 35.73 14.59 -40.84
N GLN A 283 36.29 15.40 -39.93
CA GLN A 283 37.73 15.71 -39.90
C GLN A 283 38.57 14.45 -39.60
N LEU A 284 38.13 13.59 -38.67
CA LEU A 284 38.82 12.34 -38.37
C LEU A 284 38.81 11.38 -39.56
N LEU A 285 37.68 11.24 -40.25
CA LEU A 285 37.58 10.40 -41.47
C LEU A 285 38.51 10.90 -42.57
N GLN A 286 38.60 12.22 -42.76
CA GLN A 286 39.52 12.83 -43.74
C GLN A 286 40.99 12.69 -43.35
N SER A 287 41.32 12.66 -42.05
CA SER A 287 42.70 12.49 -41.57
C SER A 287 43.23 11.06 -41.65
N VAL A 288 42.34 10.08 -41.83
CA VAL A 288 42.65 8.64 -41.87
C VAL A 288 42.78 8.12 -43.32
N GLN A 289 42.33 8.89 -44.32
CA GLN A 289 42.56 8.62 -45.75
C GLN A 289 43.81 9.33 -46.27
#